data_AF-A0A0J9TY86-F1
#
_entry.id   AF-A0A0J9TY86-F1
#
_cell.length_a   1.000
_cell.length_b   1.000
_cell.length_c   1.000
_cell.angle_alpha   90.00
_cell.angle_beta   90.00
_cell.angle_gamma   90.00
#
_symmetry.space_group_name_H-M   'P 1'
#
loop_
_entity.id
_entity.type
_entity.pdbx_description
1 polymer ?
#
loop_
_entity_poly.entity_id
_entity_poly.type
_entity_poly.pdbx_seq_one_letter_code
_entity_poly.pdbx_strand_id
1 'polypeptide(L)'
;MFILYIFYLQYSIVNSFFVYKKILNNIESLENDPNKEYCSSNKNRPSQLMSNDYDELCPSVLKYLNDIAAYDNNIIDSACKYLYCWIYFESSVRGKNADYIFAIYRAFLSISNEYHDDKFKEYMNKIDENTLKKLNDLYNMHINLDNIKGKEGKCTENKCNCAKTCSEKYMSYKNTCNQTDETNFCDEIEKVRNKYNNLINSVGQCDEAEKSLPSFKAFDTMFNVLVPLILGLVLFFTLFILYKVNNHIIYYYTYFIINT
;
A
#
# COMPACT_ATOMS: atom_id res chain seq x y z
N MET A 1 16.60 14.70 5.61
CA MET A 1 16.74 13.80 4.46
C MET A 1 16.57 12.32 4.85
N PHE A 2 17.27 11.81 5.86
CA PHE A 2 17.11 10.42 6.35
C PHE A 2 15.73 10.10 6.96
N ILE A 3 15.13 11.01 7.73
CA ILE A 3 13.79 10.80 8.34
C ILE A 3 12.70 10.67 7.27
N LEU A 4 12.74 11.48 6.22
CA LEU A 4 11.80 11.38 5.07
C LEU A 4 11.97 10.07 4.29
N TYR A 5 13.18 9.52 4.21
CA TYR A 5 13.46 8.24 3.56
C TYR A 5 12.93 7.03 4.36
N ILE A 6 13.00 7.10 5.70
CA ILE A 6 12.43 6.08 6.59
C ILE A 6 10.89 6.02 6.46
N PHE A 7 10.22 7.18 6.31
CA PHE A 7 8.78 7.22 6.07
C PHE A 7 8.39 6.79 4.64
N TYR A 8 9.24 7.02 3.63
CA TYR A 8 8.97 6.66 2.23
C TYR A 8 8.85 5.15 2.01
N LEU A 9 9.67 4.37 2.72
CA LEU A 9 9.75 2.92 2.53
C LEU A 9 8.62 2.15 3.22
N GLN A 10 7.78 2.79 4.03
CA GLN A 10 6.84 2.08 4.91
C GLN A 10 5.77 1.28 4.15
N TYR A 11 5.24 1.81 3.04
CA TYR A 11 4.16 1.15 2.29
C TYR A 11 4.65 0.40 1.06
N SER A 12 5.81 0.77 0.49
CA SER A 12 6.38 0.07 -0.68
C SER A 12 6.75 -1.39 -0.41
N ILE A 13 6.96 -1.76 0.86
CA ILE A 13 7.23 -3.14 1.29
C ILE A 13 6.13 -4.13 0.88
N VAL A 14 4.89 -3.65 0.69
CA VAL A 14 3.75 -4.51 0.37
C VAL A 14 3.97 -5.29 -0.93
N ASN A 15 4.76 -4.74 -1.86
CA ASN A 15 5.14 -5.44 -3.09
C ASN A 15 5.88 -6.77 -2.85
N SER A 16 6.48 -6.95 -1.66
CA SER A 16 7.19 -8.17 -1.26
C SER A 16 6.38 -9.11 -0.37
N PHE A 17 5.19 -8.72 0.09
CA PHE A 17 4.36 -9.53 1.00
C PHE A 17 3.98 -10.90 0.43
N PHE A 18 3.84 -11.02 -0.89
CA PHE A 18 3.61 -12.30 -1.56
C PHE A 18 4.76 -13.31 -1.32
N VAL A 19 6.01 -12.82 -1.26
CA VAL A 19 7.18 -13.68 -1.01
C VAL A 19 7.10 -14.23 0.39
N TYR A 20 6.85 -13.37 1.37
CA TYR A 20 6.75 -13.76 2.77
C TYR A 20 5.55 -14.64 3.06
N LYS A 21 4.41 -14.41 2.39
CA LYS A 21 3.26 -15.32 2.45
C LYS A 21 3.60 -16.72 1.98
N LYS A 22 4.39 -16.86 0.91
CA LYS A 22 4.84 -18.17 0.44
C LYS A 22 5.77 -18.86 1.43
N ILE A 23 6.73 -18.13 2.02
CA ILE A 23 7.60 -18.68 3.06
C ILE A 23 6.75 -19.18 4.24
N LEU A 24 5.80 -18.36 4.69
CA LEU A 24 4.89 -18.71 5.79
C LEU A 24 3.95 -19.88 5.46
N ASN A 25 3.56 -20.06 4.19
CA ASN A 25 2.62 -21.12 3.78
C ASN A 25 3.32 -22.42 3.33
N ASN A 26 4.62 -22.41 3.03
CA ASN A 26 5.42 -23.60 2.65
C ASN A 26 5.67 -24.56 3.83
N ILE A 27 4.73 -24.62 4.77
CA ILE A 27 4.75 -25.45 5.94
C ILE A 27 3.91 -26.68 5.63
N GLU A 28 4.38 -27.49 4.67
CA GLU A 28 3.87 -28.85 4.53
C GLU A 28 4.23 -29.65 5.79
N SER A 29 3.28 -30.48 6.20
CA SER A 29 3.22 -31.23 7.46
C SER A 29 4.54 -31.89 7.84
N LEU A 30 5.27 -31.28 8.77
CA LEU A 30 6.45 -31.87 9.37
C LEU A 30 5.99 -32.62 10.64
N GLU A 31 5.75 -33.92 10.50
CA GLU A 31 5.57 -34.83 11.66
C GLU A 31 6.80 -34.83 12.60
N ASN A 32 7.92 -34.21 12.20
CA ASN A 32 9.16 -34.08 12.97
C ASN A 32 9.71 -32.63 13.02
N ASP A 33 8.86 -31.60 13.06
CA ASP A 33 9.34 -30.21 13.14
C ASP A 33 9.97 -29.92 14.52
N PRO A 34 11.28 -29.60 14.61
CA PRO A 34 11.92 -29.22 15.88
C PRO A 34 11.26 -28.00 16.54
N ASN A 35 10.61 -27.13 15.75
CA ASN A 35 9.83 -26.02 16.30
C ASN A 35 8.58 -26.51 17.04
N LYS A 36 7.95 -27.62 16.61
CA LYS A 36 6.77 -28.16 17.29
C LYS A 36 7.12 -28.71 18.67
N GLU A 37 8.24 -29.42 18.79
CA GLU A 37 8.75 -29.90 20.09
C GLU A 37 9.12 -28.72 20.99
N TYR A 38 9.80 -27.71 20.45
CA TYR A 38 10.12 -26.48 21.17
C TYR A 38 8.86 -25.73 21.66
N CYS A 39 7.86 -25.55 20.80
CA CYS A 39 6.59 -24.90 21.15
C CYS A 39 5.87 -25.67 22.27
N SER A 40 5.95 -27.00 22.26
CA SER A 40 5.29 -27.87 23.24
C SER A 40 6.04 -27.92 24.59
N SER A 41 7.38 -27.78 24.57
CA SER A 41 8.24 -27.96 25.74
C SER A 41 8.64 -26.65 26.43
N ASN A 42 8.64 -25.53 25.73
CA ASN A 42 9.16 -24.28 26.29
C ASN A 42 8.18 -23.62 27.28
N LYS A 43 8.64 -23.49 28.53
CA LYS A 43 7.96 -22.86 29.66
C LYS A 43 8.28 -21.35 29.79
N ASN A 44 9.22 -20.81 29.00
CA ASN A 44 9.57 -19.37 28.99
C ASN A 44 8.55 -18.50 28.22
N ARG A 45 7.32 -18.98 28.09
CA ARG A 45 6.21 -18.19 27.55
C ARG A 45 6.02 -16.98 28.46
N PRO A 46 5.84 -15.76 27.91
CA PRO A 46 5.34 -14.67 28.72
C PRO A 46 4.06 -15.13 29.44
N SER A 47 3.97 -14.95 30.75
CA SER A 47 2.85 -15.46 31.56
C SER A 47 1.47 -14.98 31.08
N GLN A 48 1.44 -13.87 30.33
CA GLN A 48 0.27 -13.29 29.67
C GLN A 48 -0.16 -14.03 28.38
N LEU A 49 0.65 -14.99 27.90
CA LEU A 49 0.49 -15.70 26.62
C LEU A 49 0.36 -17.22 26.79
N MET A 50 -0.05 -17.70 27.98
CA MET A 50 -0.41 -19.11 28.21
C MET A 50 -1.72 -19.53 27.48
N SER A 51 -2.01 -18.89 26.35
CA SER A 51 -3.20 -19.11 25.54
C SER A 51 -2.94 -20.19 24.50
N ASN A 52 -3.97 -20.98 24.19
CA ASN A 52 -4.00 -21.90 23.04
C ASN A 52 -3.62 -21.18 21.73
N ASP A 53 -3.88 -19.87 21.65
CA ASP A 53 -3.53 -19.02 20.52
C ASP A 53 -2.03 -19.03 20.20
N TYR A 54 -1.16 -18.95 21.22
CA TYR A 54 0.29 -18.98 21.00
C TYR A 54 0.72 -20.35 20.45
N ASP A 55 0.18 -21.42 21.03
CA ASP A 55 0.52 -22.80 20.66
C ASP A 55 0.12 -23.13 19.23
N GLU A 56 -1.03 -22.61 18.78
CA GLU A 56 -1.51 -22.78 17.41
C GLU A 56 -0.60 -22.07 16.39
N LEU A 57 -0.10 -20.88 16.73
CA LEU A 57 0.74 -20.08 15.83
C LEU A 57 2.21 -20.50 15.85
N CYS A 58 2.68 -21.02 16.99
CA CYS A 58 4.10 -21.12 17.30
C CYS A 58 4.94 -21.90 16.28
N PRO A 59 4.54 -23.11 15.82
CA PRO A 59 5.35 -23.86 14.86
C PRO A 59 5.58 -23.08 13.57
N SER A 60 4.51 -22.44 13.07
CA SER A 60 4.55 -21.72 11.81
C SER A 60 5.34 -20.43 11.89
N VAL A 61 5.16 -19.67 12.98
CA VAL A 61 5.85 -18.39 13.15
C VAL A 61 7.34 -18.59 13.42
N LEU A 62 7.73 -19.57 14.24
CA LEU A 62 9.15 -19.82 14.52
C LEU A 62 9.90 -20.33 13.30
N LYS A 63 9.29 -21.27 12.53
CA LYS A 63 9.88 -21.71 11.27
C LYS A 63 10.07 -20.54 10.30
N TYR A 64 9.04 -19.71 10.14
CA TYR A 64 9.13 -18.51 9.32
C TYR A 64 10.27 -17.58 9.76
N LEU A 65 10.39 -17.29 11.06
CA LEU A 65 11.46 -16.43 11.58
C LEU A 65 12.85 -17.05 11.39
N ASN A 66 12.99 -18.37 11.56
CA ASN A 66 14.24 -19.07 11.27
C ASN A 66 14.66 -18.96 9.79
N ASP A 67 13.71 -19.10 8.86
CA ASP A 67 13.98 -18.95 7.43
C ASP A 67 14.38 -17.49 7.09
N ILE A 68 13.70 -16.52 7.70
CA ILE A 68 13.98 -15.08 7.50
C ILE A 68 15.32 -14.67 8.12
N ALA A 69 15.76 -15.33 9.20
CA ALA A 69 17.02 -15.03 9.86
C ALA A 69 18.27 -15.24 8.98
N ALA A 70 18.15 -15.90 7.82
CA ALA A 70 19.25 -16.04 6.87
C ALA A 70 19.48 -14.79 5.98
N TYR A 71 18.55 -13.83 5.97
CA TYR A 71 18.56 -12.70 5.03
C TYR A 71 19.10 -11.39 5.63
N ASP A 72 19.29 -10.37 4.79
CA ASP A 72 19.73 -9.02 5.15
C ASP A 72 18.65 -8.20 5.88
N ASN A 73 19.06 -7.20 6.68
CA ASN A 73 18.17 -6.40 7.55
C ASN A 73 16.94 -5.78 6.84
N ASN A 74 17.09 -5.25 5.62
CA ASN A 74 15.95 -4.68 4.88
C ASN A 74 14.86 -5.72 4.54
N ILE A 75 15.28 -6.97 4.31
CA ILE A 75 14.37 -8.10 4.07
C ILE A 75 13.68 -8.47 5.38
N ILE A 76 14.41 -8.45 6.50
CA ILE A 76 13.86 -8.78 7.82
C ILE A 76 12.81 -7.77 8.24
N ASP A 77 13.04 -6.47 8.04
CA ASP A 77 12.06 -5.42 8.33
C ASP A 77 10.73 -5.70 7.61
N SER A 78 10.81 -5.91 6.30
CA SER A 78 9.64 -6.17 5.46
C SER A 78 8.95 -7.49 5.83
N ALA A 79 9.72 -8.53 6.15
CA ALA A 79 9.24 -9.82 6.61
C ALA A 79 8.54 -9.74 7.98
N CYS A 80 9.09 -8.96 8.91
CA CYS A 80 8.53 -8.75 10.25
C CYS A 80 7.23 -7.96 10.19
N LYS A 81 7.16 -6.94 9.33
CA LYS A 81 5.91 -6.18 9.07
C LYS A 81 4.85 -7.06 8.43
N TYR A 82 5.22 -7.90 7.46
CA TYR A 82 4.31 -8.89 6.89
C TYR A 82 3.78 -9.84 7.97
N LEU A 83 4.67 -10.41 8.80
CA LEU A 83 4.27 -11.31 9.88
C LEU A 83 3.27 -10.64 10.82
N TYR A 84 3.51 -9.40 11.22
CA TYR A 84 2.56 -8.66 12.06
C TYR A 84 1.21 -8.49 11.36
N CYS A 85 1.18 -8.05 10.09
CA CYS A 85 -0.06 -7.99 9.31
C CYS A 85 -0.78 -9.35 9.25
N TRP A 86 -0.06 -10.45 9.03
CA TRP A 86 -0.63 -11.78 8.97
C TRP A 86 -1.23 -12.22 10.31
N ILE A 87 -0.52 -12.03 11.43
CA ILE A 87 -1.05 -12.34 12.76
C ILE A 87 -2.34 -11.53 12.98
N TYR A 88 -2.34 -10.25 12.60
CA TYR A 88 -3.46 -9.35 12.82
C TYR A 88 -4.71 -9.69 11.97
N PHE A 89 -4.55 -9.97 10.68
CA PHE A 89 -5.65 -10.06 9.71
C PHE A 89 -5.98 -11.47 9.22
N GLU A 90 -5.08 -12.44 9.34
CA GLU A 90 -5.21 -13.75 8.69
C GLU A 90 -5.09 -14.94 9.65
N SER A 91 -4.39 -14.78 10.78
CA SER A 91 -4.15 -15.89 11.73
C SER A 91 -5.38 -16.25 12.57
N SER A 92 -5.26 -17.31 13.39
CA SER A 92 -6.33 -17.75 14.28
C SER A 92 -6.71 -16.73 15.37
N VAL A 93 -5.82 -15.78 15.69
CA VAL A 93 -6.07 -14.71 16.67
C VAL A 93 -6.71 -13.47 16.06
N ARG A 94 -7.10 -13.51 14.80
CA ARG A 94 -7.78 -12.40 14.13
C ARG A 94 -9.01 -11.95 14.92
N GLY A 95 -9.16 -10.63 15.07
CA GLY A 95 -10.29 -10.01 15.79
C GLY A 95 -10.11 -9.92 17.30
N LYS A 96 -9.00 -10.43 17.85
CA LYS A 96 -8.59 -10.16 19.23
C LYS A 96 -8.11 -8.71 19.36
N ASN A 97 -7.96 -8.27 20.60
CA ASN A 97 -7.47 -6.94 20.94
C ASN A 97 -6.05 -6.69 20.36
N ALA A 98 -5.78 -5.47 19.89
CA ALA A 98 -4.52 -5.12 19.24
C ALA A 98 -3.29 -5.19 20.16
N ASP A 99 -3.42 -4.88 21.46
CA ASP A 99 -2.34 -5.04 22.44
C ASP A 99 -2.03 -6.52 22.68
N TYR A 100 -3.05 -7.37 22.66
CA TYR A 100 -2.87 -8.82 22.76
C TYR A 100 -2.14 -9.39 21.54
N ILE A 101 -2.55 -9.00 20.33
CA ILE A 101 -1.87 -9.40 19.10
C ILE A 101 -0.41 -8.90 19.09
N PHE A 102 -0.18 -7.66 19.54
CA PHE A 102 1.16 -7.11 19.69
C PHE A 102 2.02 -7.91 20.68
N ALA A 103 1.45 -8.32 21.82
CA ALA A 103 2.15 -9.14 22.80
C ALA A 103 2.58 -10.49 22.21
N ILE A 104 1.70 -11.15 21.44
CA ILE A 104 2.02 -12.39 20.70
C ILE A 104 3.18 -12.16 19.72
N TYR A 105 3.05 -11.14 18.87
CA TYR A 105 4.08 -10.79 17.88
C TYR A 105 5.44 -10.57 18.53
N ARG A 106 5.49 -9.76 19.59
CA ARG A 106 6.71 -9.44 20.33
C ARG A 106 7.32 -10.67 20.98
N ALA A 107 6.50 -11.59 21.51
CA ALA A 107 7.00 -12.82 22.12
C ALA A 107 7.72 -13.71 21.10
N PHE A 108 7.18 -13.88 19.89
CA PHE A 108 7.83 -14.66 18.84
C PHE A 108 9.17 -14.06 18.41
N LEU A 109 9.26 -12.73 18.27
CA LEU A 109 10.53 -12.07 17.97
C LEU A 109 11.54 -12.21 19.12
N SER A 110 11.08 -12.15 20.38
CA SER A 110 11.95 -12.29 21.56
C SER A 110 12.60 -13.66 21.61
N ILE A 111 11.80 -14.69 21.38
CA ILE A 111 12.27 -16.07 21.32
C ILE A 111 13.28 -16.23 20.18
N SER A 112 12.97 -15.66 19.00
CA SER A 112 13.88 -15.77 17.85
C SER A 112 15.21 -15.05 18.10
N ASN A 113 15.22 -13.95 18.85
CA ASN A 113 16.45 -13.26 19.24
C ASN A 113 17.39 -14.09 20.14
N GLU A 114 16.86 -14.99 20.97
CA GLU A 114 17.68 -15.89 21.78
C GLU A 114 18.53 -16.82 20.91
N TYR A 115 18.09 -17.12 19.68
CA TYR A 115 18.76 -18.01 18.73
C TYR A 115 19.54 -17.30 17.64
N HIS A 116 19.15 -16.07 17.31
CA HIS A 116 19.64 -15.33 16.15
C HIS A 116 20.39 -14.04 16.52
N ASP A 117 21.03 -14.00 17.70
CA ASP A 117 21.91 -12.91 18.15
C ASP A 117 21.26 -11.51 18.00
N ASP A 118 20.09 -11.32 18.59
CA ASP A 118 19.34 -10.05 18.59
C ASP A 118 18.89 -9.52 17.21
N LYS A 119 18.97 -10.34 16.15
CA LYS A 119 18.67 -9.96 14.76
C LYS A 119 17.27 -9.37 14.51
N PHE A 120 16.29 -9.68 15.36
CA PHE A 120 14.91 -9.17 15.27
C PHE A 120 14.60 -8.01 16.23
N LYS A 121 15.56 -7.59 17.06
CA LYS A 121 15.35 -6.62 18.14
C LYS A 121 14.81 -5.27 17.66
N GLU A 122 15.26 -4.81 16.50
CA GLU A 122 14.83 -3.52 15.92
C GLU A 122 13.38 -3.54 15.39
N TYR A 123 12.79 -4.72 15.19
CA TYR A 123 11.45 -4.89 14.61
C TYR A 123 10.36 -5.16 15.66
N MET A 124 10.68 -5.04 16.94
CA MET A 124 9.74 -5.29 18.05
C MET A 124 8.77 -4.14 18.34
N ASN A 125 8.81 -3.06 17.56
CA ASN A 125 7.97 -1.88 17.78
C ASN A 125 6.53 -2.14 17.36
N LYS A 126 5.58 -1.60 18.15
CA LYS A 126 4.16 -1.67 17.82
C LYS A 126 3.90 -0.85 16.55
N ILE A 127 3.21 -1.47 15.58
CA ILE A 127 2.69 -0.78 14.41
C ILE A 127 1.26 -0.35 14.74
N ASP A 128 0.92 0.91 14.47
CA ASP A 128 -0.43 1.38 14.72
C ASP A 128 -1.44 0.68 13.79
N GLU A 129 -2.66 0.52 14.29
CA GLU A 129 -3.71 -0.23 13.59
C GLU A 129 -4.08 0.38 12.23
N ASN A 130 -3.99 1.71 12.09
CA ASN A 130 -4.28 2.40 10.83
C ASN A 130 -3.23 2.07 9.77
N THR A 131 -1.94 2.07 10.14
CA THR A 131 -0.85 1.61 9.29
C THR A 131 -1.03 0.12 8.92
N LEU A 132 -1.30 -0.75 9.89
CA LEU A 132 -1.53 -2.18 9.62
C LEU A 132 -2.67 -2.38 8.61
N LYS A 133 -3.78 -1.66 8.80
CA LYS A 133 -4.93 -1.67 7.90
C LYS A 133 -4.55 -1.23 6.49
N LYS A 134 -3.85 -0.10 6.36
CA LYS A 134 -3.37 0.41 5.05
C LYS A 134 -2.43 -0.57 4.35
N LEU A 135 -1.50 -1.19 5.07
CA LEU A 135 -0.61 -2.22 4.52
C LEU A 135 -1.40 -3.42 4.00
N ASN A 136 -2.33 -3.94 4.80
CA ASN A 136 -3.18 -5.06 4.42
C ASN A 136 -4.10 -4.72 3.23
N ASP A 137 -4.64 -3.51 3.21
CA ASP A 137 -5.53 -3.04 2.14
C ASP A 137 -4.76 -2.90 0.80
N LEU A 138 -3.55 -2.32 0.82
CA LEU A 138 -2.65 -2.30 -0.33
C LEU A 138 -2.33 -3.73 -0.80
N TYR A 139 -2.04 -4.62 0.14
CA TYR A 139 -1.70 -6.00 -0.18
C TYR A 139 -2.84 -6.73 -0.88
N ASN A 140 -4.06 -6.59 -0.34
CA ASN A 140 -5.26 -7.19 -0.94
C ASN A 140 -5.59 -6.60 -2.31
N MET A 141 -5.39 -5.28 -2.51
CA MET A 141 -5.52 -4.68 -3.84
C MET A 141 -4.52 -5.27 -4.83
N HIS A 142 -3.25 -5.50 -4.44
CA HIS A 142 -2.28 -6.18 -5.29
C HIS A 142 -2.67 -7.63 -5.61
N ILE A 143 -3.16 -8.39 -4.62
CA ILE A 143 -3.70 -9.74 -4.87
C ILE A 143 -4.84 -9.70 -5.89
N ASN A 144 -5.78 -8.75 -5.76
CA ASN A 144 -6.90 -8.62 -6.70
C ASN A 144 -6.41 -8.32 -8.12
N LEU A 145 -5.43 -7.42 -8.26
CA LEU A 145 -4.82 -7.09 -9.55
C LEU A 145 -4.07 -8.28 -10.18
N ASP A 146 -3.33 -9.05 -9.36
CA ASP A 146 -2.64 -10.24 -9.83
C ASP A 146 -3.63 -11.33 -10.26
N ASN A 147 -4.74 -11.50 -9.53
CA ASN A 147 -5.82 -12.43 -9.90
C ASN A 147 -6.53 -12.02 -11.20
N ILE A 148 -6.68 -10.71 -11.47
CA ILE A 148 -7.22 -10.22 -12.75
C ILE A 148 -6.29 -10.61 -13.91
N LYS A 149 -4.98 -10.48 -13.72
CA LYS A 149 -3.95 -10.83 -14.72
C LYS A 149 -3.84 -12.35 -14.92
N GLY A 150 -4.00 -13.12 -13.84
CA GLY A 150 -3.78 -14.56 -13.79
C GLY A 150 -4.88 -15.42 -14.43
N LYS A 151 -4.58 -16.73 -14.48
CA LYS A 151 -5.53 -17.83 -14.80
C LYS A 151 -5.89 -18.67 -13.57
N GLU A 152 -5.30 -18.37 -12.42
CA GLU A 152 -5.45 -19.05 -11.12
C GLU A 152 -5.63 -17.97 -10.03
N GLY A 153 -6.42 -18.26 -8.99
CA GLY A 153 -6.70 -17.33 -7.89
C GLY A 153 -8.18 -17.17 -7.55
N LYS A 154 -8.51 -16.40 -6.50
CA LYS A 154 -9.89 -16.27 -5.97
C LYS A 154 -10.92 -15.67 -6.94
N CYS A 155 -10.46 -15.05 -8.03
CA CYS A 155 -11.31 -14.35 -9.00
C CYS A 155 -11.22 -14.93 -10.42
N THR A 156 -10.72 -16.16 -10.58
CA THR A 156 -10.64 -16.82 -11.89
C THR A 156 -11.99 -16.98 -12.57
N GLU A 157 -13.02 -17.31 -11.80
CA GLU A 157 -14.38 -17.49 -12.31
C GLU A 157 -15.07 -16.14 -12.57
N ASN A 158 -14.70 -15.10 -11.81
CA ASN A 158 -15.27 -13.77 -11.95
C ASN A 158 -14.24 -12.67 -11.66
N LYS A 159 -13.52 -12.25 -12.70
CA LYS A 159 -12.57 -11.14 -12.64
C LYS A 159 -13.24 -9.80 -12.28
N CYS A 160 -14.55 -9.66 -12.55
CA CYS A 160 -15.32 -8.45 -12.21
C CYS A 160 -15.38 -8.25 -10.69
N ASN A 161 -15.49 -9.30 -9.89
CA ASN A 161 -15.49 -9.17 -8.43
C ASN A 161 -14.15 -8.59 -7.91
N CYS A 162 -13.01 -9.09 -8.40
CA CYS A 162 -11.71 -8.52 -8.04
C CYS A 162 -11.58 -7.06 -8.49
N ALA A 163 -12.06 -6.74 -9.70
CA ALA A 163 -12.03 -5.39 -10.22
C ALA A 163 -12.89 -4.45 -9.36
N LYS A 164 -14.10 -4.86 -9.01
CA LYS A 164 -15.03 -4.12 -8.15
C LYS A 164 -14.44 -3.89 -6.76
N THR A 165 -14.00 -4.95 -6.08
CA THR A 165 -13.41 -4.84 -4.74
C THR A 165 -12.18 -3.95 -4.74
N CYS A 166 -11.33 -4.05 -5.78
CA CYS A 166 -10.17 -3.18 -5.91
C CYS A 166 -10.58 -1.72 -6.14
N SER A 167 -11.55 -1.43 -7.02
CA SER A 167 -11.99 -0.06 -7.30
C SER A 167 -12.70 0.58 -6.12
N GLU A 168 -13.61 -0.13 -5.45
CA GLU A 168 -14.31 0.36 -4.26
C GLU A 168 -13.30 0.68 -3.16
N LYS A 169 -12.32 -0.21 -2.96
CA LYS A 169 -11.30 0.00 -1.95
C LYS A 169 -10.41 1.19 -2.27
N TYR A 170 -9.97 1.33 -3.51
CA TYR A 170 -9.22 2.49 -3.99
C TYR A 170 -10.00 3.79 -3.72
N MET A 171 -11.28 3.83 -4.13
CA MET A 171 -12.13 5.02 -3.98
C MET A 171 -12.35 5.43 -2.52
N SER A 172 -12.33 4.47 -1.58
CA SER A 172 -12.42 4.75 -0.14
C SER A 172 -11.26 5.62 0.39
N TYR A 173 -10.11 5.63 -0.29
CA TYR A 173 -8.94 6.42 0.12
C TYR A 173 -8.90 7.82 -0.47
N LYS A 174 -9.88 8.23 -1.28
CA LYS A 174 -9.93 9.57 -1.90
C LYS A 174 -9.69 10.69 -0.89
N ASN A 175 -10.41 10.66 0.24
CA ASN A 175 -10.27 11.70 1.27
C ASN A 175 -8.94 11.60 2.03
N THR A 176 -8.42 10.38 2.23
CA THR A 176 -7.10 10.18 2.87
C THR A 176 -6.00 10.79 1.99
N CYS A 177 -6.07 10.58 0.68
CA CYS A 177 -5.08 11.09 -0.25
C CYS A 177 -5.23 12.57 -0.64
N ASN A 178 -6.31 13.21 -0.19
CA ASN A 178 -6.43 14.66 -0.25
C ASN A 178 -5.73 15.36 0.95
N GLN A 179 -5.28 14.62 1.96
CA GLN A 179 -4.54 15.15 3.11
C GLN A 179 -3.03 15.17 2.83
N THR A 180 -2.31 16.20 3.28
CA THR A 180 -0.89 16.42 2.98
C THR A 180 0.05 15.37 3.59
N ASP A 181 -0.35 14.77 4.70
CA ASP A 181 0.55 13.97 5.54
C ASP A 181 0.62 12.49 5.12
N GLU A 182 -0.17 12.09 4.12
CA GLU A 182 -0.32 10.69 3.67
C GLU A 182 0.41 10.40 2.34
N THR A 183 1.34 11.27 1.95
CA THR A 183 1.99 11.28 0.63
C THR A 183 2.56 9.91 0.23
N ASN A 184 3.25 9.22 1.14
CA ASN A 184 3.89 7.93 0.83
C ASN A 184 2.89 6.79 0.63
N PHE A 185 1.82 6.75 1.45
CA PHE A 185 0.73 5.79 1.27
C PHE A 185 0.04 6.03 -0.07
N CYS A 186 -0.23 7.30 -0.39
CA CYS A 186 -0.92 7.70 -1.60
C CYS A 186 -0.09 7.49 -2.87
N ASP A 187 1.24 7.53 -2.78
CA ASP A 187 2.11 7.10 -3.86
C ASP A 187 1.93 5.61 -4.21
N GLU A 188 1.76 4.74 -3.21
CA GLU A 188 1.44 3.32 -3.46
C GLU A 188 0.01 3.14 -4.00
N ILE A 189 -0.95 3.95 -3.53
CA ILE A 189 -2.31 3.99 -4.09
C ILE A 189 -2.29 4.36 -5.58
N GLU A 190 -1.48 5.34 -5.99
CA GLU A 190 -1.31 5.69 -7.40
C GLU A 190 -0.67 4.56 -8.22
N LYS A 191 0.24 3.77 -7.64
CA LYS A 191 0.76 2.56 -8.30
C LYS A 191 -0.35 1.52 -8.50
N VAL A 192 -1.25 1.35 -7.53
CA VAL A 192 -2.45 0.50 -7.67
C VAL A 192 -3.34 1.01 -8.81
N ARG A 193 -3.65 2.32 -8.85
CA ARG A 193 -4.40 2.95 -9.95
C ARG A 193 -3.81 2.63 -11.31
N ASN A 194 -2.50 2.85 -11.48
CA ASN A 194 -1.82 2.63 -12.76
C ASN A 194 -1.95 1.16 -13.21
N LYS A 195 -1.72 0.21 -12.30
CA LYS A 195 -1.90 -1.21 -12.60
C LYS A 195 -3.36 -1.54 -12.95
N TYR A 196 -4.32 -1.02 -12.18
CA TYR A 196 -5.75 -1.23 -12.42
C TYR A 196 -6.19 -0.71 -13.80
N ASN A 197 -5.89 0.55 -14.12
CA ASN A 197 -6.30 1.18 -15.38
C ASN A 197 -5.70 0.48 -16.60
N ASN A 198 -4.50 -0.12 -16.46
CA ASN A 198 -3.90 -0.93 -17.51
C ASN A 198 -4.58 -2.30 -17.68
N LEU A 199 -5.19 -2.84 -16.62
CA LEU A 199 -5.76 -4.19 -16.60
C LEU A 199 -7.27 -4.21 -16.84
N ILE A 200 -8.01 -3.16 -16.48
CA ILE A 200 -9.49 -3.20 -16.43
C ILE A 200 -10.15 -3.53 -17.77
N ASN A 201 -9.56 -3.08 -18.88
CA ASN A 201 -10.04 -3.41 -20.24
C ASN A 201 -9.95 -4.92 -20.56
N SER A 202 -9.09 -5.67 -19.86
CA SER A 202 -8.94 -7.13 -20.02
C SER A 202 -9.95 -7.95 -19.21
N VAL A 203 -10.71 -7.32 -18.31
CA VAL A 203 -11.71 -7.98 -17.44
C VAL A 203 -12.99 -8.31 -18.22
N GLY A 204 -13.26 -7.62 -19.34
CA GLY A 204 -14.50 -7.73 -20.09
C GLY A 204 -15.58 -6.78 -19.59
N GLN A 205 -16.86 -7.09 -19.84
CA GLN A 205 -17.97 -6.28 -19.31
C GLN A 205 -18.09 -6.48 -17.80
N CYS A 206 -17.93 -5.39 -17.05
CA CYS A 206 -18.06 -5.34 -15.60
C CYS A 206 -18.65 -3.99 -15.22
N ASP A 207 -19.98 -3.90 -15.18
CA ASP A 207 -20.68 -2.63 -14.92
C ASP A 207 -20.60 -2.20 -13.45
N GLU A 208 -20.24 -3.11 -12.55
CA GLU A 208 -20.12 -2.85 -11.12
C GLU A 208 -18.74 -2.28 -10.72
N ALA A 209 -17.74 -2.33 -11.60
CA ALA A 209 -16.41 -1.80 -11.34
C ALA A 209 -16.17 -0.50 -12.11
N GLU A 210 -15.30 0.35 -11.55
CA GLU A 210 -14.91 1.59 -12.21
C GLU A 210 -14.16 1.30 -13.51
N LYS A 211 -14.59 1.90 -14.63
CA LYS A 211 -13.93 1.71 -15.94
C LYS A 211 -12.54 2.35 -15.98
N SER A 212 -12.28 3.28 -15.08
CA SER A 212 -10.98 3.91 -14.86
C SER A 212 -10.98 4.58 -13.49
N LEU A 213 -9.87 4.47 -12.77
CA LEU A 213 -9.68 5.11 -11.48
C LEU A 213 -9.05 6.51 -11.66
N PRO A 214 -9.66 7.56 -11.04
CA PRO A 214 -9.13 8.92 -11.09
C PRO A 214 -7.88 9.04 -10.21
N SER A 215 -6.93 9.91 -10.57
CA SER A 215 -5.82 10.24 -9.66
C SER A 215 -6.34 11.03 -8.46
N PHE A 216 -5.75 10.78 -7.29
CA PHE A 216 -5.97 11.60 -6.09
C PHE A 216 -4.89 12.64 -5.87
N LYS A 217 -3.81 12.65 -6.68
CA LYS A 217 -2.78 13.67 -6.57
C LYS A 217 -3.39 15.04 -6.93
N ALA A 218 -3.41 15.94 -5.95
CA ALA A 218 -3.95 17.30 -6.10
C ALA A 218 -3.35 18.07 -7.28
N PHE A 219 -2.08 17.79 -7.62
CA PHE A 219 -1.42 18.37 -8.79
C PHE A 219 -2.14 18.04 -10.10
N ASP A 220 -2.66 16.83 -10.31
CA ASP A 220 -3.37 16.50 -11.56
C ASP A 220 -4.70 17.27 -11.66
N THR A 221 -5.43 17.40 -10.56
CA THR A 221 -6.69 18.16 -10.54
C THR A 221 -6.46 19.67 -10.68
N MET A 222 -5.45 20.20 -9.98
CA MET A 222 -5.09 21.62 -10.04
C MET A 222 -4.50 22.01 -11.40
N PHE A 223 -3.68 21.15 -12.01
CA PHE A 223 -3.12 21.36 -13.36
C PHE A 223 -4.24 21.33 -14.42
N ASN A 224 -5.17 20.37 -14.34
CA ASN A 224 -6.30 20.28 -15.25
C ASN A 224 -7.23 21.51 -15.20
N VAL A 225 -7.30 22.22 -14.07
CA VAL A 225 -8.09 23.46 -13.92
C VAL A 225 -7.29 24.72 -14.26
N LEU A 226 -6.03 24.79 -13.82
CA LEU A 226 -5.19 25.99 -14.01
C LEU A 226 -4.67 26.14 -15.43
N VAL A 227 -4.35 25.04 -16.12
CA VAL A 227 -3.80 25.11 -17.48
C VAL A 227 -4.80 25.77 -18.46
N PRO A 228 -6.08 25.35 -18.53
CA PRO A 228 -7.06 26.05 -19.35
C PRO A 228 -7.23 27.52 -18.96
N LEU A 229 -7.19 27.82 -17.67
CA LEU A 229 -7.41 29.16 -17.13
C LEU A 229 -6.26 30.12 -17.47
N ILE A 230 -5.01 29.66 -17.34
CA ILE A 230 -3.82 30.42 -17.74
C ILE A 230 -3.78 30.62 -19.25
N LEU A 231 -4.08 29.59 -20.04
CA LEU A 231 -4.14 29.70 -21.50
C LEU A 231 -5.22 30.71 -21.94
N GLY A 232 -6.39 30.67 -21.31
CA GLY A 232 -7.47 31.62 -21.55
C GLY A 232 -7.06 33.06 -21.22
N LEU A 233 -6.38 33.28 -20.10
CA LEU A 233 -5.85 34.59 -19.73
C LEU A 233 -4.82 35.09 -20.73
N VAL A 234 -3.87 34.25 -21.15
CA VAL A 234 -2.86 34.62 -22.16
C VAL A 234 -3.53 35.03 -23.46
N LEU A 235 -4.53 34.27 -23.94
CA LEU A 235 -5.32 34.60 -25.12
C LEU A 235 -6.07 35.93 -24.97
N PHE A 236 -6.67 36.17 -23.81
CA PHE A 236 -7.38 37.43 -23.56
C PHE A 236 -6.42 38.63 -23.56
N PHE A 237 -5.27 38.51 -22.90
CA PHE A 237 -4.25 39.57 -22.86
C PHE A 237 -3.65 39.84 -24.25
N THR A 238 -3.36 38.82 -25.05
CA THR A 238 -2.84 39.02 -26.41
C THR A 238 -3.87 39.74 -27.30
N LEU A 239 -5.14 39.33 -27.26
CA LEU A 239 -6.23 40.01 -27.98
C LEU A 239 -6.41 41.46 -27.53
N PHE A 240 -6.34 41.72 -26.22
CA PHE A 240 -6.45 43.08 -25.68
C PHE A 240 -5.31 43.98 -26.16
N ILE A 241 -4.07 43.48 -26.18
CA ILE A 241 -2.90 44.22 -26.69
C ILE A 241 -3.07 44.50 -28.18
N LEU A 242 -3.43 43.49 -28.98
CA LEU A 242 -3.66 43.64 -30.43
C LEU A 242 -4.76 44.66 -30.73
N TYR A 243 -5.90 44.59 -30.02
CA TYR A 243 -7.00 45.54 -30.15
C TYR A 243 -6.55 46.98 -29.85
N LYS A 244 -5.80 47.17 -28.76
CA LYS A 244 -5.29 48.49 -28.37
C LYS A 244 -4.32 49.06 -29.40
N VAL A 245 -3.39 48.25 -29.91
CA VAL A 245 -2.42 48.65 -30.96
C VAL A 245 -3.16 49.01 -32.25
N ASN A 246 -4.14 48.22 -32.67
CA ASN A 246 -4.89 48.46 -33.89
C ASN A 246 -5.70 49.76 -33.82
N ASN A 247 -6.37 50.04 -32.69
CA ASN A 247 -7.06 51.31 -32.46
C ASN A 247 -6.11 52.52 -32.49
N HIS A 248 -4.90 52.37 -31.94
CA HIS A 248 -3.90 53.43 -31.96
C HIS A 248 -3.39 53.72 -33.38
N ILE A 249 -3.20 52.67 -34.19
CA ILE A 249 -2.81 52.80 -35.61
C ILE A 249 -3.94 53.47 -36.40
N ILE A 250 -5.18 53.02 -36.22
CA ILE A 250 -6.35 53.60 -36.90
C ILE A 250 -6.47 55.08 -36.55
N TYR A 251 -6.42 55.44 -35.26
CA TYR A 251 -6.48 56.84 -34.79
C TYR A 251 -5.38 57.71 -35.41
N TYR A 252 -4.14 57.21 -35.47
CA TYR A 252 -3.02 57.94 -36.05
C TYR A 252 -3.18 58.13 -37.56
N TYR A 253 -3.69 57.11 -38.27
CA TYR A 253 -3.99 57.18 -39.70
C TYR A 253 -5.12 58.18 -40.00
N THR A 254 -6.23 58.17 -39.25
CA THR A 254 -7.30 59.18 -39.44
C THR A 254 -6.83 60.58 -39.10
N TYR A 255 -6.03 60.75 -38.04
CA TYR A 255 -5.45 62.07 -37.70
C TYR A 255 -4.52 62.58 -38.80
N PHE A 256 -3.68 61.73 -39.39
CA PHE A 256 -2.80 62.10 -40.49
C PHE A 256 -3.60 62.51 -41.73
N ILE A 257 -4.61 61.72 -42.14
CA ILE A 257 -5.46 62.03 -43.31
C ILE A 257 -6.23 63.33 -43.15
N ILE A 258 -6.70 63.68 -41.95
CA ILE A 258 -7.46 64.93 -41.71
C ILE A 258 -6.56 66.18 -41.78
N ASN A 259 -5.26 66.05 -41.50
CA ASN A 259 -4.33 67.18 -41.37
C ASN A 259 -3.38 67.37 -42.56
N THR A 260 -3.59 66.64 -43.67
CA THR A 260 -2.94 66.84 -44.98
C THR A 260 -3.98 67.21 -46.03
#